data_AF-A0A1Q8ZRC3-F1
#
_entry.id   AF-A0A1Q8ZRC3-F1
#
_cell.length_a   1.000
_cell.length_b   1.000
_cell.length_c   1.000
_cell.angle_alpha   90.00
_cell.angle_beta   90.00
_cell.angle_gamma   90.00
#
_symmetry.space_group_name_H-M   'P 1'
#
loop_
_entity.id
_entity.type
_entity.pdbx_description
1 polymer ?
#
loop_
_entity_poly.entity_id
_entity_poly.type
_entity_poly.pdbx_seq_one_letter_code
_entity_poly.pdbx_strand_id
1 'polypeptide(L)'
;MSPIRENDILFAHKALNLAEGLTDGARRVGAAIIDHFNRRTGQCDPSIDRLAKLLNMHRTTVMRATEQLHAAGLIECVKHGSRTHRNAYLPVWDKFNSLVAEWNAKMKGGASQTDPQTDDFEVVEMPPFDTQNQTATVAPVRPLQSHGCDFDSRTDATQTNRINYVKELRGEDVCREREKKPDTDQLNSRSIGLLKGSKPTGSKQQSKVAISASYGQMAENAANRRLELDLRGLGWEAYSDALERLTPEITGEATAAEIRRRGDGLRLVCQRLCLPTVPGLGVLQ
;
A
#
# COMPACT_ATOMS: atom_id res chain seq x y z
N MET A 1 19.15 -8.26 13.34
CA MET A 1 17.78 -7.73 13.29
C MET A 1 16.97 -8.46 14.34
N SER A 2 16.33 -7.74 15.26
CA SER A 2 15.44 -8.33 16.27
C SER A 2 14.29 -9.06 15.58
N PRO A 3 13.88 -10.26 16.06
CA PRO A 3 12.74 -10.97 15.47
C PRO A 3 11.48 -10.11 15.63
N ILE A 4 10.76 -9.93 14.52
CA ILE A 4 9.55 -9.11 14.47
C ILE A 4 8.44 -9.86 15.19
N ARG A 5 7.86 -9.23 16.21
CA ARG A 5 6.75 -9.76 17.00
C ARG A 5 5.43 -9.52 16.27
N GLU A 6 4.40 -10.27 16.66
CA GLU A 6 3.08 -10.18 16.03
C GLU A 6 2.44 -8.79 16.14
N ASN A 7 2.71 -8.08 17.25
CA ASN A 7 2.12 -6.79 17.55
C ASN A 7 2.97 -5.58 17.10
N ASP A 8 4.13 -5.79 16.48
CA ASP A 8 5.05 -4.69 16.13
C ASP A 8 4.42 -3.73 15.09
N ILE A 9 3.60 -4.25 14.17
CA ILE A 9 2.87 -3.42 13.19
C ILE A 9 1.87 -2.48 13.89
N LEU A 10 1.12 -3.00 14.87
CA LEU A 10 0.15 -2.21 15.64
C LEU A 10 0.87 -1.14 16.48
N PHE A 11 2.00 -1.52 17.09
CA PHE A 11 2.82 -0.56 17.85
C PHE A 11 3.44 0.50 16.96
N ALA A 12 3.85 0.16 15.74
CA ALA A 12 4.35 1.16 14.79
C ALA A 12 3.28 2.19 14.41
N HIS A 13 2.05 1.77 14.10
CA HIS A 13 0.93 2.70 13.84
C HIS A 13 0.61 3.58 15.05
N LYS A 14 0.62 3.02 16.27
CA LYS A 14 0.42 3.81 17.50
C LYS A 14 1.56 4.82 17.69
N ALA A 15 2.81 4.38 17.53
CA ALA A 15 3.99 5.22 17.71
C ALA A 15 4.07 6.37 16.70
N LEU A 16 3.65 6.17 15.44
CA LEU A 16 3.57 7.26 14.44
C LEU A 16 2.64 8.39 14.88
N ASN A 17 1.55 8.07 15.58
CA ASN A 17 0.63 9.07 16.11
C ASN A 17 1.16 9.75 17.37
N LEU A 18 1.98 9.06 18.16
CA LEU A 18 2.60 9.59 19.38
C LEU A 18 3.88 10.40 19.14
N ALA A 19 4.57 10.15 18.01
CA ALA A 19 5.82 10.83 17.71
C ALA A 19 5.61 12.34 17.53
N GLU A 20 6.34 13.10 18.35
CA GLU A 20 6.34 14.56 18.33
C GLU A 20 7.09 15.09 17.09
N GLY A 21 6.71 16.29 16.64
CA GLY A 21 7.38 16.96 15.52
C GLY A 21 7.10 16.37 14.13
N LEU A 22 6.33 15.28 14.00
CA LEU A 22 5.88 14.77 12.70
C LEU A 22 4.71 15.57 12.13
N THR A 23 4.77 15.86 10.83
CA THR A 23 3.62 16.40 10.09
C THR A 23 2.57 15.31 9.85
N ASP A 24 1.31 15.70 9.63
CA ASP A 24 0.25 14.74 9.26
C ASP A 24 0.59 13.95 7.99
N GLY A 25 1.19 14.63 7.00
CA GLY A 25 1.71 14.00 5.79
C GLY A 25 2.75 12.91 6.09
N ALA A 26 3.68 13.17 7.01
CA ALA A 26 4.68 12.18 7.43
C ALA A 26 4.05 10.99 8.14
N ARG A 27 3.04 11.20 9.00
CA ARG A 27 2.32 10.09 9.65
C ARG A 27 1.63 9.19 8.63
N ARG A 28 0.92 9.78 7.66
CA ARG A 28 0.23 9.04 6.60
C ARG A 28 1.18 8.27 5.68
N VAL A 29 2.32 8.87 5.32
CA VAL A 29 3.37 8.19 4.54
C VAL A 29 3.99 7.06 5.35
N GLY A 30 4.28 7.29 6.63
CA GLY A 30 4.82 6.26 7.54
C GLY A 30 3.87 5.07 7.66
N ALA A 31 2.58 5.32 7.89
CA ALA A 31 1.55 4.29 7.97
C ALA A 31 1.50 3.43 6.69
N ALA A 32 1.53 4.07 5.51
CA ALA A 32 1.55 3.36 4.24
C ALA A 32 2.83 2.53 4.02
N ILE A 33 3.98 2.99 4.50
CA ILE A 33 5.25 2.22 4.46
C ILE A 33 5.14 0.98 5.35
N ILE A 34 4.59 1.11 6.57
CA ILE A 34 4.37 -0.01 7.48
C ILE A 34 3.41 -1.03 6.87
N ASP A 35 2.35 -0.60 6.20
CA ASP A 35 1.39 -1.50 5.53
C ASP A 35 1.99 -2.25 4.33
N HIS A 36 3.01 -1.69 3.68
CA HIS A 36 3.74 -2.37 2.60
C HIS A 36 4.83 -3.32 3.12
N PHE A 37 5.10 -3.34 4.42
CA PHE A 37 6.17 -4.16 4.98
C PHE A 37 5.80 -5.65 4.97
N ASN A 38 6.60 -6.44 4.26
CA ASN A 38 6.40 -7.88 4.20
C ASN A 38 7.06 -8.56 5.42
N ARG A 39 6.23 -8.99 6.39
CA ARG A 39 6.70 -9.68 7.60
C ARG A 39 7.51 -10.95 7.34
N ARG A 40 7.23 -11.67 6.25
CA ARG A 40 7.90 -12.93 5.93
C ARG A 40 9.29 -12.72 5.37
N THR A 41 9.46 -11.72 4.50
CA THR A 41 10.73 -11.47 3.80
C THR A 41 11.54 -10.33 4.42
N GLY A 42 10.92 -9.52 5.29
CA GLY A 42 11.50 -8.27 5.81
C GLY A 42 11.64 -7.17 4.77
N GLN A 43 11.10 -7.35 3.55
CA GLN A 43 11.24 -6.39 2.46
C GLN A 43 10.13 -5.34 2.51
N CYS A 44 10.51 -4.09 2.25
CA CYS A 44 9.59 -2.97 2.02
C CYS A 44 10.20 -2.01 1.01
N ASP A 45 9.79 -2.11 -0.25
CA ASP A 45 10.27 -1.30 -1.36
C ASP A 45 9.15 -0.58 -2.16
N PRO A 46 8.13 0.02 -1.51
CA PRO A 46 7.14 0.83 -2.24
C PRO A 46 7.82 2.00 -2.95
N SER A 47 7.52 2.22 -4.23
CA SER A 47 8.03 3.40 -4.93
C SER A 47 7.38 4.69 -4.42
N ILE A 48 8.12 5.80 -4.49
CA ILE A 48 7.59 7.13 -4.14
C ILE A 48 6.32 7.46 -4.94
N ASP A 49 6.30 7.12 -6.23
CA ASP A 49 5.14 7.38 -7.09
C ASP A 49 3.92 6.52 -6.71
N ARG A 50 4.15 5.29 -6.21
CA ARG A 50 3.10 4.43 -5.67
C ARG A 50 2.51 5.04 -4.40
N LEU A 51 3.35 5.49 -3.46
CA LEU A 51 2.90 6.15 -2.23
C LEU A 51 2.12 7.44 -2.54
N ALA A 52 2.62 8.25 -3.48
CA ALA A 52 1.95 9.47 -3.94
C ALA A 52 0.55 9.18 -4.49
N LYS A 53 0.43 8.18 -5.36
CA LYS A 53 -0.86 7.76 -5.93
C LYS A 53 -1.82 7.19 -4.87
N LEU A 54 -1.31 6.35 -3.96
CA LEU A 54 -2.11 5.72 -2.90
C LEU A 54 -2.68 6.76 -1.94
N LEU A 55 -1.87 7.73 -1.53
CA LEU A 55 -2.24 8.72 -0.52
C LEU A 55 -2.89 9.97 -1.10
N ASN A 56 -2.98 10.06 -2.44
CA ASN A 56 -3.37 11.25 -3.18
C ASN A 56 -2.54 12.48 -2.75
N MET A 57 -1.22 12.32 -2.70
CA MET A 57 -0.27 13.36 -2.31
C MET A 57 0.69 13.67 -3.45
N HIS A 58 1.18 14.90 -3.49
CA HIS A 58 2.21 15.27 -4.45
C HIS A 58 3.54 14.53 -4.14
N ARG A 59 4.28 14.17 -5.18
CA ARG A 59 5.53 13.41 -5.09
C ARG A 59 6.56 14.07 -4.16
N THR A 60 6.71 15.40 -4.24
CA THR A 60 7.64 16.14 -3.38
C THR A 60 7.23 16.11 -1.90
N THR A 61 5.93 16.07 -1.60
CA THR A 61 5.41 15.92 -0.24
C THR A 61 5.80 14.57 0.33
N VAL A 62 5.66 13.50 -0.46
CA VAL A 62 6.08 12.14 -0.04
C VAL A 62 7.58 12.07 0.23
N MET A 63 8.41 12.69 -0.62
CA MET A 63 9.86 12.75 -0.40
C MET A 63 10.21 13.47 0.91
N ARG A 64 9.64 14.67 1.16
CA ARG A 64 9.87 15.44 2.39
C ARG A 64 9.38 14.69 3.63
N ALA A 65 8.21 14.06 3.56
CA ALA A 65 7.66 13.20 4.61
C ALA A 65 8.60 12.02 4.93
N THR A 66 9.19 11.41 3.90
CA THR A 66 10.14 10.30 4.05
C THR A 66 11.43 10.76 4.73
N GLU A 67 11.96 11.91 4.31
CA GLU A 67 13.13 12.53 4.95
C GLU A 67 12.86 12.88 6.42
N GLN A 68 11.65 13.37 6.74
CA GLN A 68 11.24 13.66 8.11
C GLN A 68 11.17 12.38 8.97
N LEU A 69 10.60 11.29 8.45
CA LEU A 69 10.56 9.99 9.14
C LEU A 69 11.97 9.42 9.37
N HIS A 70 12.88 9.62 8.41
CA HIS A 70 14.27 9.22 8.53
C HIS A 70 15.02 10.05 9.57
N ALA A 71 14.85 11.36 9.56
CA ALA A 71 15.43 12.27 10.55
C ALA A 71 14.91 11.99 11.98
N ALA A 72 13.66 11.54 12.11
CA ALA A 72 13.08 11.10 13.39
C ALA A 72 13.62 9.73 13.86
N GLY A 73 14.40 9.03 13.04
CA GLY A 73 14.93 7.70 13.36
C GLY A 73 13.87 6.60 13.41
N LEU A 74 12.72 6.81 12.77
CA LEU A 74 11.62 5.83 12.73
C LEU A 74 11.78 4.84 11.57
N ILE A 75 12.40 5.30 10.47
CA ILE A 75 12.71 4.47 9.31
C ILE A 75 14.15 4.72 8.86
N GLU A 76 14.79 3.67 8.36
CA GLU A 76 16.05 3.77 7.64
C GLU A 76 15.79 3.66 6.13
N CYS A 77 16.39 4.56 5.36
CA CYS A 77 16.28 4.57 3.91
C CYS A 77 17.56 3.97 3.30
N VAL A 78 17.47 2.75 2.77
CA VAL A 78 18.58 2.12 2.05
C VAL A 78 18.44 2.44 0.56
N LYS A 79 19.35 3.28 0.06
CA LYS A 79 19.42 3.59 -1.38
C LYS A 79 20.19 2.48 -2.08
N HIS A 80 19.52 1.71 -2.94
CA HIS A 80 20.23 0.78 -3.79
C HIS A 80 20.86 1.56 -4.94
N GLY A 81 22.19 1.49 -5.07
CA GLY A 81 22.94 2.03 -6.22
C GLY A 81 22.66 1.36 -7.56
N SER A 82 21.58 0.58 -7.66
CA SER A 82 21.15 -0.07 -8.90
C SER A 82 20.57 0.96 -9.87
N ARG A 83 20.61 0.62 -11.16
CA ARG A 83 20.06 1.42 -12.27
C ARG A 83 18.60 1.84 -12.07
N THR A 84 17.85 1.12 -11.25
CA THR A 84 16.43 1.39 -10.99
C THR A 84 16.18 2.37 -9.84
N HIS A 85 17.22 2.85 -9.14
CA HIS A 85 17.12 3.80 -8.02
C HIS A 85 15.98 3.45 -7.04
N ARG A 86 15.89 2.17 -6.67
CA ARG A 86 14.89 1.71 -5.70
C ARG A 86 15.38 2.04 -4.29
N ASN A 87 14.49 2.62 -3.51
CA ASN A 87 14.70 2.81 -2.07
C ASN A 87 14.05 1.63 -1.36
N ALA A 88 14.79 0.98 -0.47
CA ALA A 88 14.21 0.08 0.51
C ALA A 88 14.05 0.84 1.83
N TYR A 89 12.92 0.61 2.49
CA TYR A 89 12.59 1.21 3.79
C TYR A 89 12.68 0.14 4.85
N LEU A 90 13.43 0.42 5.92
CA LEU A 90 13.56 -0.48 7.06
C LEU A 90 12.95 0.20 8.28
N PRO A 91 11.79 -0.27 8.77
CA PRO A 91 11.20 0.24 10.00
C PRO A 91 12.10 -0.08 11.20
N VAL A 92 12.35 0.92 12.06
CA VAL A 92 13.17 0.77 13.28
C VAL A 92 12.26 0.33 14.43
N TRP A 93 11.96 -0.97 14.50
CA TRP A 93 10.99 -1.55 15.45
C TRP A 93 11.27 -1.20 16.92
N ASP A 94 12.54 -1.20 17.33
CA ASP A 94 12.94 -0.87 18.70
C ASP A 94 12.56 0.57 19.09
N LYS A 95 12.61 1.51 18.12
CA LYS A 95 12.22 2.90 18.34
C LYS A 95 10.72 3.04 18.50
N PHE A 96 9.92 2.34 17.69
CA PHE A 96 8.47 2.32 17.85
C PHE A 96 8.05 1.74 19.22
N ASN A 97 8.68 0.63 19.61
CA ASN A 97 8.41 -0.01 20.89
C ASN A 97 8.79 0.90 22.07
N SER A 98 9.91 1.62 21.98
CA SER A 98 10.32 2.60 22.99
C SER A 98 9.31 3.74 23.15
N LEU A 99 8.80 4.30 22.05
CA LEU A 99 7.78 5.36 22.09
C LEU A 99 6.47 4.90 22.73
N VAL A 100 6.02 3.69 22.39
CA VAL A 100 4.80 3.12 22.99
C VAL A 100 5.01 2.80 24.47
N ALA A 101 6.20 2.31 24.85
CA ALA A 101 6.53 2.00 26.23
C ALA A 101 6.58 3.27 27.09
N GLU A 102 7.23 4.32 26.61
CA GLU A 102 7.28 5.64 27.26
C GLU A 102 5.86 6.21 27.47
N TRP A 103 5.03 6.18 26.43
CA TRP A 103 3.63 6.61 26.54
C TRP A 103 2.84 5.79 27.57
N ASN A 104 2.98 4.47 27.55
CA ASN A 104 2.31 3.60 28.52
C ASN A 104 2.82 3.85 29.95
N ALA A 105 4.11 4.15 30.13
CA ALA A 105 4.68 4.51 31.42
C ALA A 105 4.10 5.85 31.93
N LYS A 106 3.96 6.85 31.05
CA LYS A 106 3.29 8.12 31.37
C LYS A 106 1.83 7.91 31.80
N MET A 107 1.09 7.04 31.09
CA MET A 107 -0.30 6.71 31.44
C MET A 107 -0.42 5.96 32.77
N LYS A 108 0.56 5.12 33.13
CA LYS A 108 0.59 4.42 34.43
C LYS A 108 1.05 5.33 35.57
N GLY A 109 2.02 6.20 35.32
CA GLY A 109 2.59 7.13 36.30
C GLY A 109 1.71 8.36 36.57
N GLY A 110 0.74 8.66 35.70
CA GLY A 110 -0.22 9.76 35.87
C GLY A 110 -1.17 9.62 37.06
N ALA A 111 -1.10 8.53 37.84
CA ALA A 111 -1.79 8.40 39.12
C ALA A 111 -1.00 8.99 40.31
N SER A 112 0.25 9.44 40.11
CA SER A 112 1.11 9.90 41.23
C SER A 112 2.08 11.01 40.87
N GLN A 113 1.75 11.87 39.89
CA GLN A 113 2.18 13.26 39.98
C GLN A 113 1.15 14.01 40.83
N THR A 114 1.04 13.63 42.11
CA THR A 114 0.91 14.66 43.15
C THR A 114 2.07 15.59 42.90
N ASP A 115 1.77 16.78 42.39
CA ASP A 115 2.71 17.89 42.41
C ASP A 115 3.45 17.84 43.74
N PRO A 116 4.79 17.85 43.77
CA PRO A 116 5.45 18.23 45.01
C PRO A 116 4.89 19.61 45.31
N GLN A 117 3.96 19.68 46.26
CA GLN A 117 3.72 20.90 47.00
C GLN A 117 5.12 21.36 47.41
N THR A 118 5.63 22.34 46.70
CA THR A 118 6.63 23.26 47.21
C THR A 118 5.95 23.91 48.41
N ASP A 119 6.03 23.24 49.55
CA ASP A 119 5.82 23.82 50.88
C ASP A 119 6.98 24.77 51.22
N ASP A 120 7.46 25.53 50.23
CA ASP A 120 8.24 26.74 50.40
C ASP A 120 7.24 27.92 50.48
N PHE A 121 6.20 27.77 51.31
CA PHE A 121 5.54 28.92 51.88
C PHE A 121 6.43 29.39 53.02
N GLU A 122 7.20 30.44 52.73
CA GLU A 122 7.85 31.29 53.71
C GLU A 122 6.88 31.53 54.86
N VAL A 123 7.29 31.15 56.08
CA VAL A 123 6.51 31.28 57.31
C VAL A 123 6.32 32.77 57.60
N VAL A 124 5.30 33.38 57.01
CA VAL A 124 4.77 34.66 57.48
C VAL A 124 3.89 34.31 58.67
N GLU A 125 4.44 34.48 59.89
CA GLU A 125 3.68 34.42 61.13
C GLU A 125 2.50 35.38 61.04
N MET A 126 1.30 34.83 60.81
CA MET A 126 0.04 35.54 60.95
C MET A 126 -0.63 35.16 62.28
N PRO A 127 -1.29 36.14 62.94
CA PRO A 127 -1.71 36.06 64.33
C PRO A 127 -2.85 35.05 64.56
N PRO A 128 -3.06 34.61 65.81
CA PRO A 128 -4.04 33.59 66.15
C PRO A 128 -5.44 34.16 65.91
N PHE A 129 -6.17 33.58 64.95
CA PHE A 129 -7.58 33.85 64.77
C PHE A 129 -8.38 32.57 65.01
N ASP A 130 -9.34 32.68 65.91
CA ASP A 130 -10.11 31.59 66.46
C ASP A 130 -10.85 30.76 65.43
N THR A 131 -10.83 29.46 65.71
CA THR A 131 -11.63 28.38 65.14
C THR A 131 -13.10 28.77 64.97
N GLN A 132 -13.57 28.92 63.74
CA GLN A 132 -14.95 28.60 63.36
C GLN A 132 -15.02 27.92 61.98
N ASN A 133 -15.40 26.64 62.02
CA ASN A 133 -15.99 25.83 60.96
C ASN A 133 -16.31 26.56 59.63
N GLN A 134 -15.47 26.36 58.63
CA GLN A 134 -15.87 26.51 57.23
C GLN A 134 -15.75 25.16 56.54
N THR A 135 -16.89 24.47 56.48
CA THR A 135 -17.14 23.39 55.53
C THR A 135 -16.80 23.90 54.15
N ALA A 136 -15.78 23.33 53.52
CA ALA A 136 -15.39 23.66 52.16
C ALA A 136 -16.58 23.41 51.23
N THR A 137 -17.25 24.49 50.84
CA THR A 137 -18.24 24.53 49.77
C THR A 137 -17.50 24.20 48.48
N VAL A 138 -17.47 22.92 48.13
CA VAL A 138 -17.14 22.46 46.79
C VAL A 138 -18.13 23.16 45.87
N ALA A 139 -17.63 24.11 45.07
CA ALA A 139 -18.44 24.76 44.06
C ALA A 139 -19.07 23.66 43.18
N PRO A 140 -20.41 23.54 43.12
CA PRO A 140 -21.03 22.56 42.25
C PRO A 140 -20.62 22.92 40.83
N VAL A 141 -19.87 22.03 40.19
CA VAL A 141 -19.55 22.11 38.78
C VAL A 141 -20.88 22.12 38.05
N ARG A 142 -21.31 23.32 37.62
CA ARG A 142 -22.46 23.46 36.74
C ARG A 142 -22.12 22.69 35.46
N PRO A 143 -22.92 21.68 35.08
CA PRO A 143 -22.81 21.10 33.74
C PRO A 143 -22.93 22.27 32.76
N LEU A 144 -21.90 22.46 31.94
CA LEU A 144 -21.97 23.44 30.87
C LEU A 144 -23.18 23.04 30.02
N GLN A 145 -24.21 23.90 30.01
CA GLN A 145 -25.33 23.90 29.08
C GLN A 145 -24.81 24.25 27.67
N SER A 146 -23.80 23.53 27.18
CA SER A 146 -23.35 23.63 25.81
C SER A 146 -24.23 22.73 24.97
N HIS A 147 -25.23 23.36 24.38
CA HIS A 147 -25.94 22.95 23.16
C HIS A 147 -26.59 21.57 23.22
N GLY A 148 -27.91 21.58 23.40
CA GLY A 148 -28.77 20.50 22.94
C GLY A 148 -28.50 20.27 21.46
N CYS A 149 -27.62 19.32 21.17
CA CYS A 149 -27.68 18.59 19.92
C CYS A 149 -28.93 17.74 20.04
N ASP A 150 -30.03 18.22 19.47
CA ASP A 150 -31.26 17.46 19.27
C ASP A 150 -30.90 16.12 18.61
N PHE A 151 -30.82 15.06 19.43
CA PHE A 151 -30.58 13.70 18.96
C PHE A 151 -31.88 12.99 18.55
N ASP A 152 -33.03 13.65 18.73
CA ASP A 152 -34.38 13.09 18.58
C ASP A 152 -35.09 13.41 17.25
N SER A 153 -34.37 13.83 16.19
CA SER A 153 -35.01 14.15 14.90
C SER A 153 -34.54 13.31 13.70
N ARG A 154 -34.08 12.08 13.92
CA ARG A 154 -33.74 11.16 12.81
C ARG A 154 -34.30 9.74 12.91
N THR A 155 -35.45 9.56 13.54
CA THR A 155 -36.20 8.29 13.46
C THR A 155 -36.71 7.98 12.04
N ASP A 156 -36.79 8.98 11.15
CA ASP A 156 -37.26 8.80 9.76
C ASP A 156 -36.18 9.06 8.69
N ALA A 157 -34.91 9.21 9.09
CA ALA A 157 -33.84 9.32 8.11
C ALA A 157 -33.62 7.94 7.46
N THR A 158 -34.26 7.74 6.32
CA THR A 158 -34.07 6.58 5.45
C THR A 158 -32.57 6.46 5.18
N GLN A 159 -31.92 5.51 5.87
CA GLN A 159 -30.53 5.19 5.67
C GLN A 159 -30.40 4.76 4.21
N THR A 160 -29.78 5.62 3.39
CA THR A 160 -29.42 5.25 2.03
C THR A 160 -28.27 4.26 2.14
N ASN A 161 -28.64 2.99 2.38
CA ASN A 161 -27.82 1.85 2.05
C ASN A 161 -27.61 1.91 0.54
N ARG A 162 -26.58 2.67 0.14
CA ARG A 162 -26.04 2.67 -1.19
C ARG A 162 -25.30 1.34 -1.35
N ILE A 163 -26.10 0.29 -1.48
CA ILE A 163 -25.66 -1.00 -1.97
C ILE A 163 -25.13 -0.70 -3.36
N ASN A 164 -23.82 -0.83 -3.54
CA ASN A 164 -23.22 -0.83 -4.86
C ASN A 164 -23.79 -2.04 -5.60
N TYR A 165 -24.89 -1.84 -6.31
CA TYR A 165 -25.29 -2.75 -7.37
C TYR A 165 -24.13 -2.76 -8.36
N VAL A 166 -23.39 -3.85 -8.36
CA VAL A 166 -22.52 -4.23 -9.47
C VAL A 166 -23.42 -4.24 -10.68
N LYS A 167 -23.27 -3.24 -11.54
CA LYS A 167 -23.98 -3.16 -12.81
C LYS A 167 -23.57 -4.40 -13.60
N GLU A 168 -24.45 -5.39 -13.65
CA GLU A 168 -24.36 -6.49 -14.60
C GLU A 168 -24.11 -5.88 -15.97
N LEU A 169 -22.92 -6.13 -16.50
CA LEU A 169 -22.60 -5.91 -17.90
C LEU A 169 -23.45 -6.91 -18.68
N ARG A 170 -24.66 -6.47 -19.06
CA ARG A 170 -25.40 -7.09 -20.16
C ARG A 170 -24.47 -7.14 -21.36
N GLY A 171 -24.21 -8.35 -21.84
CA GLY A 171 -23.53 -8.58 -23.10
C GLY A 171 -24.35 -7.96 -24.21
N GLU A 172 -23.83 -6.88 -24.79
CA GLU A 172 -24.19 -6.48 -26.13
C GLU A 172 -23.16 -7.11 -27.07
N ASP A 173 -23.62 -8.14 -27.77
CA ASP A 173 -23.01 -8.64 -29.00
C ASP A 173 -22.96 -7.52 -30.03
N VAL A 174 -21.80 -6.87 -30.15
CA VAL A 174 -21.49 -6.03 -31.30
C VAL A 174 -20.47 -6.78 -32.16
N CYS A 175 -21.00 -7.52 -33.14
CA CYS A 175 -20.25 -7.90 -34.34
C CYS A 175 -19.70 -6.63 -35.00
N ARG A 176 -18.43 -6.31 -34.72
CA ARG A 176 -17.73 -5.25 -35.44
C ARG A 176 -17.28 -5.80 -36.78
N GLU A 177 -18.06 -5.45 -37.81
CA GLU A 177 -17.69 -5.61 -39.20
C GLU A 177 -16.33 -4.96 -39.49
N ARG A 178 -15.57 -5.66 -40.32
CA ARG A 178 -14.20 -5.35 -40.71
C ARG A 178 -14.26 -4.24 -41.76
N GLU A 179 -14.14 -2.99 -41.33
CA GLU A 179 -14.04 -1.85 -42.25
C GLU A 179 -12.76 -1.94 -43.09
N LYS A 180 -12.97 -1.95 -44.42
CA LYS A 180 -11.93 -1.93 -45.44
C LYS A 180 -11.20 -0.60 -45.41
N LYS A 181 -9.86 -0.66 -45.44
CA LYS A 181 -9.00 0.50 -45.67
C LYS A 181 -9.31 1.11 -47.05
N PRO A 182 -9.45 2.43 -47.18
CA PRO A 182 -9.30 3.10 -48.46
C PRO A 182 -7.80 3.29 -48.76
N ASP A 183 -7.38 2.80 -49.93
CA ASP A 183 -6.23 3.31 -50.65
C ASP A 183 -6.46 4.79 -50.96
N THR A 184 -5.50 5.64 -50.64
CA THR A 184 -5.41 6.96 -51.25
C THR A 184 -3.94 7.30 -51.43
N ASP A 185 -3.49 6.92 -52.61
CA ASP A 185 -2.36 7.51 -53.29
C ASP A 185 -2.57 9.02 -53.51
N GLN A 186 -1.43 9.72 -53.62
CA GLN A 186 -1.24 10.95 -54.40
C GLN A 186 -1.66 12.32 -53.83
N LEU A 187 -0.63 13.13 -53.50
CA LEU A 187 -0.18 14.35 -54.23
C LEU A 187 0.25 15.52 -53.34
N ASN A 188 1.50 15.91 -53.52
CA ASN A 188 2.06 17.27 -53.57
C ASN A 188 1.21 18.44 -53.05
N SER A 189 1.71 19.16 -52.04
CA SER A 189 1.85 20.62 -52.14
C SER A 189 2.89 21.18 -51.16
N ARG A 190 3.81 21.97 -51.71
CA ARG A 190 4.84 22.76 -51.03
C ARG A 190 4.24 24.00 -50.36
N SER A 191 4.74 24.33 -49.17
CA SER A 191 5.05 25.71 -48.72
C SER A 191 5.83 25.60 -47.40
N ILE A 192 7.15 25.83 -47.41
CA ILE A 192 7.80 27.13 -47.15
C ILE A 192 7.24 27.80 -45.89
N GLY A 193 7.88 27.51 -44.77
CA GLY A 193 7.75 28.24 -43.51
C GLY A 193 9.07 28.16 -42.76
N LEU A 194 9.95 29.12 -43.04
CA LEU A 194 11.18 29.39 -42.29
C LEU A 194 10.83 29.61 -40.81
N LEU A 195 11.22 28.69 -39.94
CA LEU A 195 11.41 28.98 -38.51
C LEU A 195 12.79 28.48 -38.08
N LYS A 196 13.69 29.45 -38.07
CA LYS A 196 15.09 29.39 -37.67
C LYS A 196 15.13 29.25 -36.14
N GLY A 197 15.17 28.03 -35.64
CA GLY A 197 15.29 27.70 -34.22
C GLY A 197 16.60 26.94 -33.96
N SER A 198 17.51 27.64 -33.27
CA SER A 198 18.68 27.19 -32.52
C SER A 198 18.92 25.68 -32.40
N LYS A 199 20.09 25.22 -32.86
CA LYS A 199 20.65 23.89 -32.59
C LYS A 199 21.11 23.82 -31.12
N PRO A 200 20.51 23.00 -30.24
CA PRO A 200 21.24 22.52 -29.07
C PRO A 200 22.26 21.47 -29.54
N THR A 201 23.51 21.69 -29.18
CA THR A 201 24.60 20.72 -29.29
C THR A 201 24.24 19.49 -28.46
N GLY A 202 23.59 18.52 -29.11
CA GLY A 202 23.19 17.25 -28.52
C GLY A 202 24.41 16.45 -28.09
N SER A 203 24.60 16.35 -26.77
CA SER A 203 25.45 15.32 -26.19
C SER A 203 24.89 13.96 -26.61
N LYS A 204 25.70 13.15 -27.29
CA LYS A 204 25.40 11.75 -27.61
C LYS A 204 25.40 10.97 -26.30
N GLN A 205 24.33 11.07 -25.51
CA GLN A 205 24.06 10.10 -24.46
C GLN A 205 23.78 8.77 -25.16
N GLN A 206 24.76 7.88 -25.12
CA GLN A 206 24.58 6.49 -25.48
C GLN A 206 23.40 5.96 -24.67
N SER A 207 22.26 5.78 -25.34
CA SER A 207 21.08 5.17 -24.76
C SER A 207 21.50 3.81 -24.24
N LYS A 208 21.62 3.68 -22.90
CA LYS A 208 21.77 2.38 -22.25
C LYS A 208 20.47 1.62 -22.48
N VAL A 209 20.39 0.96 -23.64
CA VAL A 209 19.31 0.06 -24.06
C VAL A 209 19.00 -0.80 -22.84
N ALA A 210 17.82 -0.57 -22.25
CA ALA A 210 17.29 -1.50 -21.27
C ALA A 210 17.31 -2.85 -21.97
N ILE A 211 17.94 -3.85 -21.37
CA ILE A 211 17.76 -5.24 -21.79
C ILE A 211 16.30 -5.52 -21.47
N SER A 212 15.41 -5.13 -22.39
CA SER A 212 14.01 -5.50 -22.35
C SER A 212 14.01 -7.01 -22.38
N ALA A 213 13.24 -7.62 -21.48
CA ALA A 213 12.99 -9.05 -21.53
C ALA A 213 12.72 -9.44 -22.98
N SER A 214 13.41 -10.47 -23.46
CA SER A 214 13.27 -10.85 -24.86
C SER A 214 11.80 -11.19 -25.11
N TYR A 215 11.32 -10.96 -26.33
CA TYR A 215 9.95 -11.29 -26.70
C TYR A 215 9.60 -12.75 -26.34
N GLY A 216 10.57 -13.67 -26.49
CA GLY A 216 10.45 -15.06 -26.04
C GLY A 216 10.20 -15.21 -24.53
N GLN A 217 10.99 -14.53 -23.69
CA GLN A 217 10.77 -14.54 -22.23
C GLN A 217 9.41 -13.97 -21.83
N MET A 218 8.91 -12.97 -22.55
CA MET A 218 7.57 -12.44 -22.30
C MET A 218 6.48 -13.46 -22.67
N ALA A 219 6.65 -14.18 -23.78
CA ALA A 219 5.72 -15.22 -24.22
C ALA A 219 5.71 -16.43 -23.25
N GLU A 220 6.88 -16.89 -22.80
CA GLU A 220 7.02 -17.95 -21.79
C GLU A 220 6.34 -17.57 -20.47
N ASN A 221 6.60 -16.36 -19.97
CA ASN A 221 5.96 -15.87 -18.75
C ASN A 221 4.43 -15.76 -18.89
N ALA A 222 3.94 -15.36 -20.06
CA ALA A 222 2.50 -15.29 -20.32
C ALA A 222 1.87 -16.68 -20.39
N ALA A 223 2.53 -17.65 -21.02
CA ALA A 223 2.09 -19.05 -21.09
C ALA A 223 2.06 -19.71 -19.71
N ASN A 224 3.12 -19.54 -18.90
CA ASN A 224 3.17 -20.06 -17.53
C ASN A 224 2.02 -19.57 -16.65
N ARG A 225 1.69 -18.26 -16.74
CA ARG A 225 0.57 -17.69 -15.98
C ARG A 225 -0.78 -18.27 -16.40
N ARG A 226 -0.98 -18.54 -17.69
CA ARG A 226 -2.23 -19.15 -18.18
C ARG A 226 -2.36 -20.58 -17.69
N LEU A 227 -1.29 -21.36 -17.84
CA LEU A 227 -1.23 -22.74 -17.36
C LEU A 227 -1.53 -22.84 -15.86
N GLU A 228 -0.95 -21.97 -15.04
CA GLU A 228 -1.18 -21.93 -13.59
C GLU A 228 -2.65 -21.62 -13.26
N LEU A 229 -3.26 -20.64 -13.95
CA LEU A 229 -4.67 -20.31 -13.76
C LEU A 229 -5.59 -21.46 -14.17
N ASP A 230 -5.29 -22.10 -15.29
CA ASP A 230 -6.07 -23.23 -15.80
C ASP A 230 -5.96 -24.45 -14.85
N LEU A 231 -4.78 -24.73 -14.29
CA LEU A 231 -4.60 -25.77 -13.27
C LEU A 231 -5.38 -25.47 -11.99
N ARG A 232 -5.40 -24.21 -11.53
CA ARG A 232 -6.25 -23.80 -10.39
C ARG A 232 -7.74 -23.96 -10.71
N GLY A 233 -8.13 -23.82 -11.97
CA GLY A 233 -9.50 -24.03 -12.44
C GLY A 233 -9.98 -25.47 -12.35
N LEU A 234 -9.07 -26.46 -12.27
CA LEU A 234 -9.41 -27.87 -12.03
C LEU A 234 -9.78 -28.17 -10.57
N GLY A 235 -9.58 -27.21 -9.67
CA GLY A 235 -9.79 -27.37 -8.23
C GLY A 235 -8.49 -27.50 -7.44
N TRP A 236 -8.59 -27.26 -6.13
CA TRP A 236 -7.42 -27.20 -5.25
C TRP A 236 -6.66 -28.53 -5.15
N GLU A 237 -7.37 -29.66 -5.12
CA GLU A 237 -6.76 -30.99 -5.03
C GLU A 237 -5.91 -31.32 -6.26
N ALA A 238 -6.47 -31.11 -7.46
CA ALA A 238 -5.75 -31.32 -8.72
C ALA A 238 -4.57 -30.36 -8.88
N TYR A 239 -4.72 -29.10 -8.43
CA TYR A 239 -3.63 -28.12 -8.42
C TYR A 239 -2.47 -28.53 -7.50
N SER A 240 -2.78 -29.03 -6.30
CA SER A 240 -1.77 -29.50 -5.34
C SER A 240 -1.02 -30.73 -5.87
N ASP A 241 -1.75 -31.74 -6.37
CA ASP A 241 -1.13 -32.94 -6.96
C ASP A 241 -0.27 -32.59 -8.18
N ALA A 242 -0.73 -31.64 -8.99
CA ALA A 242 0.05 -31.13 -10.10
C ALA A 242 1.37 -30.51 -9.61
N LEU A 243 1.37 -29.62 -8.62
CA LEU A 243 2.58 -28.97 -8.12
C LEU A 243 3.63 -29.95 -7.56
N GLU A 244 3.20 -31.03 -6.90
CA GLU A 244 4.11 -32.04 -6.36
C GLU A 244 4.77 -32.90 -7.45
N ARG A 245 4.08 -33.09 -8.58
CA ARG A 245 4.50 -34.00 -9.65
C ARG A 245 5.03 -33.28 -10.90
N LEU A 246 4.90 -31.96 -10.97
CA LEU A 246 5.35 -31.15 -12.10
C LEU A 246 6.88 -31.02 -12.08
N THR A 247 7.56 -31.80 -12.91
CA THR A 247 9.00 -31.64 -13.09
C THR A 247 9.32 -30.45 -14.01
N PRO A 248 10.56 -29.90 -13.98
CA PRO A 248 10.97 -28.84 -14.88
C PRO A 248 10.82 -29.21 -16.37
N GLU A 249 11.00 -30.48 -16.72
CA GLU A 249 10.84 -30.99 -18.08
C GLU A 249 9.37 -30.93 -18.52
N ILE A 250 8.44 -31.43 -17.68
CA ILE A 250 7.00 -31.37 -17.95
C ILE A 250 6.55 -29.90 -18.04
N THR A 251 7.07 -29.04 -17.18
CA THR A 251 6.78 -27.60 -17.20
C THR A 251 7.22 -26.99 -18.53
N GLY A 252 8.47 -27.23 -18.96
CA GLY A 252 8.97 -26.71 -20.23
C GLY A 252 8.19 -27.20 -21.45
N GLU A 253 7.83 -28.48 -21.49
CA GLU A 253 6.98 -29.06 -22.54
C GLU A 253 5.57 -28.43 -22.56
N ALA A 254 4.95 -28.27 -21.39
CA ALA A 254 3.62 -27.68 -21.25
C ALA A 254 3.62 -26.19 -21.65
N THR A 255 4.62 -25.42 -21.24
CA THR A 255 4.78 -24.02 -21.65
C THR A 255 4.98 -23.91 -23.16
N ALA A 256 5.81 -24.77 -23.76
CA ALA A 256 6.01 -24.78 -25.20
C ALA A 256 4.73 -25.15 -25.97
N ALA A 257 3.94 -26.10 -25.46
CA ALA A 257 2.63 -26.45 -26.02
C ALA A 257 1.64 -25.28 -25.92
N GLU A 258 1.57 -24.62 -24.76
CA GLU A 258 0.71 -23.45 -24.51
C GLU A 258 1.06 -22.25 -25.39
N ILE A 259 2.35 -22.03 -25.69
CA ILE A 259 2.80 -20.99 -26.65
C ILE A 259 2.30 -21.31 -28.06
N ARG A 260 2.34 -22.58 -28.48
CA ARG A 260 1.88 -22.99 -29.83
C ARG A 260 0.38 -22.83 -29.97
N ARG A 261 -0.39 -23.26 -28.96
CA ARG A 261 -1.85 -23.17 -28.95
C ARG A 261 -2.34 -23.10 -27.50
N ARG A 262 -3.14 -22.07 -27.21
CA ARG A 262 -3.75 -21.88 -25.90
C ARG A 262 -4.58 -23.11 -25.49
N GLY A 263 -4.36 -23.60 -24.29
CA GLY A 263 -5.03 -24.77 -23.70
C GLY A 263 -4.29 -26.10 -23.92
N ASP A 264 -3.33 -26.17 -24.86
CA ASP A 264 -2.58 -27.42 -25.08
C ASP A 264 -1.60 -27.70 -23.93
N GLY A 265 -1.13 -26.67 -23.20
CA GLY A 265 -0.31 -26.86 -22.02
C GLY A 265 -1.04 -27.63 -20.92
N LEU A 266 -2.28 -27.23 -20.60
CA LEU A 266 -3.10 -27.91 -19.60
C LEU A 266 -3.37 -29.37 -19.99
N ARG A 267 -3.70 -29.62 -21.26
CA ARG A 267 -3.94 -30.97 -21.78
C ARG A 267 -2.73 -31.87 -21.61
N LEU A 268 -1.53 -31.35 -21.92
CA LEU A 268 -0.28 -32.10 -21.75
C LEU A 268 -0.03 -32.44 -20.28
N VAL A 269 -0.23 -31.48 -19.36
CA VAL A 269 -0.07 -31.73 -17.92
C VAL A 269 -1.07 -32.79 -17.43
N CYS A 270 -2.34 -32.67 -17.81
CA CYS A 270 -3.36 -33.66 -17.43
C CYS A 270 -3.03 -35.06 -17.97
N GLN A 271 -2.53 -35.15 -19.20
CA GLN A 271 -2.11 -36.41 -19.82
C GLN A 271 -0.89 -37.04 -19.11
N ARG A 272 0.13 -36.24 -18.78
CA ARG A 272 1.36 -36.73 -18.14
C ARG A 272 1.14 -37.16 -16.70
N LEU A 273 0.27 -36.46 -15.99
CA LEU A 273 0.03 -36.67 -14.57
C LEU A 273 -1.21 -37.54 -14.29
N CYS A 274 -1.95 -37.93 -15.33
CA CYS A 274 -3.23 -38.64 -15.24
C CYS A 274 -4.25 -37.90 -14.36
N LEU A 275 -4.30 -36.57 -14.46
CA LEU A 275 -5.26 -35.75 -13.71
C LEU A 275 -6.66 -35.90 -14.31
N PRO A 276 -7.73 -35.81 -13.49
CA PRO A 276 -9.10 -35.84 -13.99
C PRO A 276 -9.33 -34.66 -14.93
N THR A 277 -9.60 -34.96 -16.21
CA THR A 277 -10.05 -33.94 -17.16
C THR A 277 -11.52 -33.66 -16.90
N VAL A 278 -11.89 -32.40 -16.69
CA VAL A 278 -13.30 -32.02 -16.54
C VAL A 278 -13.98 -32.14 -17.92
N PRO A 279 -14.86 -33.13 -18.14
CA PRO A 279 -15.55 -33.27 -19.42
C PRO A 279 -16.63 -32.19 -19.48
N GLY A 280 -16.36 -31.10 -20.20
CA GLY A 280 -17.37 -30.03 -20.39
C GLY A 280 -16.83 -28.61 -20.47
N LEU A 281 -15.54 -28.37 -20.20
CA LEU A 281 -14.88 -27.11 -20.57
C LEU A 281 -14.64 -27.11 -22.09
N GLY A 282 -15.73 -26.95 -22.85
CA GLY A 282 -15.69 -26.69 -24.27
C GLY A 282 -14.81 -25.47 -24.51
N VAL A 283 -13.79 -25.65 -25.34
CA VAL A 283 -12.90 -24.58 -25.80
C VAL A 283 -13.79 -23.50 -26.40
N LEU A 284 -13.98 -22.39 -25.67
CA LEU A 284 -14.51 -21.15 -26.23
C LEU A 284 -13.50 -20.71 -27.30
N GLN A 285 -13.79 -21.06 -28.55
CA GLN A 285 -13.00 -20.68 -29.73
C GLN A 285 -13.15 -19.19 -30.02
#